data_AF-A0A7Y5KCL6-F1
#
_entry.id   AF-A0A7Y5KCL6-F1
#
_cell.length_a   1.000
_cell.length_b   1.000
_cell.length_c   1.000
_cell.angle_alpha   90.00
_cell.angle_beta   90.00
_cell.angle_gamma   90.00
#
_symmetry.space_group_name_H-M   'P 1'
#
loop_
_entity.id
_entity.type
_entity.pdbx_description
1 polymer ?
#
loop_
_entity_poly.entity_id
_entity_poly.type
_entity_poly.pdbx_seq_one_letter_code
_entity_poly.pdbx_strand_id
1 'polypeptide(L)'
;MMRSLFFAALLCLACTAPLRGEEPQKQQVAKRNYLTSLQSKHEGVRNSTIYRVLQYKAAYERDDCSAFLKRLQEMSLNDPSPKNRVYAFLACALLQDAKLRAAAKPPEWEEEKDAYFASLQELLQRQWAVANNN
;
A
#
# COMPACT_ATOMS: atom_id res chain seq x y z
N MET A 1 -28.37 13.06 62.94
CA MET A 1 -27.09 13.77 62.73
C MET A 1 -26.34 13.02 61.63
N MET A 2 -26.31 13.58 60.42
CA MET A 2 -25.09 14.12 59.75
C MET A 2 -24.08 13.01 59.40
N ARG A 3 -23.61 12.79 58.17
CA ARG A 3 -23.61 13.58 56.93
C ARG A 3 -23.28 12.63 55.76
N SER A 4 -23.87 12.90 54.60
CA SER A 4 -23.46 12.41 53.29
C SER A 4 -21.96 12.62 53.05
N LEU A 5 -21.30 11.63 52.44
CA LEU A 5 -20.08 11.84 51.67
C LEU A 5 -20.12 11.01 50.38
N PHE A 6 -20.28 11.74 49.27
CA PHE A 6 -19.69 11.56 47.94
C PHE A 6 -19.89 10.19 47.24
N PHE A 7 -20.85 10.04 46.33
CA PHE A 7 -20.82 10.44 44.90
C PHE A 7 -19.54 10.01 44.14
N ALA A 8 -19.79 9.17 43.12
CA ALA A 8 -19.04 9.01 41.87
C ALA A 8 -17.63 8.39 41.93
N ALA A 9 -17.58 7.07 41.75
CA ALA A 9 -16.43 6.37 41.16
C ALA A 9 -16.86 5.58 39.90
N LEU A 10 -17.70 6.20 39.07
CA LEU A 10 -18.20 5.65 37.82
C LEU A 10 -17.84 6.60 36.68
N LEU A 11 -16.55 6.74 36.34
CA LEU A 11 -16.05 7.43 35.12
C LEU A 11 -14.50 7.45 35.08
N CYS A 12 -13.84 6.29 35.00
CA CYS A 12 -12.43 6.22 34.58
C CYS A 12 -12.20 5.18 33.47
N LEU A 13 -13.22 4.88 32.68
CA LEU A 13 -13.08 4.34 31.32
C LEU A 13 -13.21 5.51 30.33
N ALA A 14 -12.37 6.53 30.52
CA ALA A 14 -12.06 7.44 29.43
C ALA A 14 -11.18 6.65 28.47
N CYS A 15 -11.83 6.04 27.48
CA CYS A 15 -11.21 5.55 26.28
C CYS A 15 -10.17 6.58 25.82
N THR A 16 -8.88 6.22 25.93
CA THR A 16 -7.83 6.77 25.08
C THR A 16 -8.06 6.24 23.67
N ALA A 17 -9.17 6.65 23.07
CA ALA A 17 -9.34 6.55 21.63
C ALA A 17 -8.28 7.49 21.04
N PRO A 18 -7.33 6.99 20.22
CA PRO A 18 -6.42 7.89 19.53
C PRO A 18 -7.26 8.88 18.72
N LEU A 19 -6.85 10.16 18.75
CA LEU A 19 -7.47 11.24 18.00
C LEU A 19 -7.54 10.85 16.52
N ARG A 20 -8.70 10.35 16.10
CA ARG A 20 -9.02 9.83 14.75
C ARG A 20 -8.84 10.86 13.62
N GLY A 21 -8.44 12.10 13.94
CA GLY A 21 -8.24 13.21 13.01
C GLY A 21 -6.83 13.34 12.42
N GLU A 22 -5.78 12.79 13.05
CA GLU A 22 -4.40 12.94 12.52
C GLU A 22 -4.05 11.91 11.44
N GLU A 23 -4.54 10.69 11.60
CA GLU A 23 -4.30 9.56 10.69
C GLU A 23 -4.76 9.85 9.25
N PRO A 24 -5.96 10.39 8.98
CA PRO A 24 -6.43 10.67 7.62
C PRO A 24 -5.58 11.74 6.92
N GLN A 25 -5.10 12.75 7.67
CA GLN A 25 -4.31 13.83 7.10
C GLN A 25 -2.90 13.35 6.72
N LYS A 26 -2.26 12.54 7.57
CA LYS A 26 -0.97 11.91 7.28
C LYS A 26 -1.06 10.97 6.06
N GLN A 27 -2.15 10.20 5.95
CA GLN A 27 -2.41 9.33 4.79
C GLN A 27 -2.56 10.12 3.49
N GLN A 28 -3.34 11.22 3.49
CA GLN A 28 -3.49 12.08 2.31
C GLN A 28 -2.16 12.70 1.86
N VAL A 29 -1.33 13.15 2.80
CA VAL A 29 0.00 13.68 2.50
C VAL A 29 0.90 12.60 1.89
N ALA A 30 0.93 11.39 2.48
CA ALA A 30 1.70 10.28 1.96
C ALA A 30 1.28 9.93 0.52
N LYS A 31 -0.03 9.84 0.24
CA LYS A 31 -0.54 9.62 -1.12
C LYS A 31 -0.04 10.65 -2.12
N ARG A 32 -0.19 11.93 -1.78
CA ARG A 32 0.24 13.02 -2.65
C ARG A 32 1.73 12.92 -2.94
N ASN A 33 2.53 12.67 -1.91
CA ASN A 33 3.98 12.55 -2.05
C ASN A 33 4.38 11.36 -2.93
N TYR A 34 3.73 10.21 -2.79
CA TYR A 34 3.97 9.06 -3.66
C TYR A 34 3.53 9.33 -5.10
N LEU A 35 2.37 9.95 -5.33
CA LEU A 35 1.94 10.33 -6.68
C LEU A 35 2.93 11.28 -7.37
N THR A 36 3.45 12.28 -6.64
CA THR A 36 4.51 13.15 -7.15
C THR A 36 5.82 12.38 -7.41
N SER A 37 6.19 11.46 -6.53
CA SER A 37 7.43 10.69 -6.67
C SER A 37 7.40 9.70 -7.86
N LEU A 38 6.22 9.17 -8.21
CA LEU A 38 5.99 8.43 -9.45
C LEU A 38 6.14 9.28 -10.73
N GLN A 39 6.21 10.61 -10.60
CA GLN A 39 6.47 11.55 -11.69
C GLN A 39 7.91 12.08 -11.67
N SER A 40 8.75 11.59 -10.76
CA SER A 40 10.13 12.06 -10.63
C SER A 40 10.94 11.85 -11.91
N LYS A 41 11.82 12.79 -12.23
CA LYS A 41 12.80 12.65 -13.31
C LYS A 41 13.81 11.53 -13.03
N HIS A 42 14.04 11.19 -11.76
CA HIS A 42 14.99 10.17 -11.36
C HIS A 42 14.37 8.77 -11.39
N GLU A 43 14.97 7.86 -12.17
CA GLU A 43 14.51 6.48 -12.29
C GLU A 43 14.43 5.77 -10.94
N GLY A 44 15.47 5.90 -10.11
CA GLY A 44 15.53 5.25 -8.79
C GLY A 44 14.40 5.69 -7.85
N VAL A 45 14.03 6.97 -7.91
CA VAL A 45 12.90 7.49 -7.12
C VAL A 45 11.59 6.87 -7.58
N ARG A 46 11.35 6.83 -8.90
CA ARG A 46 10.14 6.18 -9.45
C ARG A 46 10.11 4.70 -9.06
N ASN A 47 11.21 3.99 -9.24
CA ASN A 47 11.35 2.57 -8.94
C ASN A 47 11.06 2.26 -7.46
N SER A 48 11.69 2.99 -6.54
CA SER A 48 11.44 2.90 -5.10
C SER A 48 9.98 3.18 -4.76
N THR A 49 9.41 4.23 -5.37
CA THR A 49 8.02 4.64 -5.09
C THR A 49 7.00 3.59 -5.52
N ILE A 50 7.22 2.86 -6.63
CA ILE A 50 6.33 1.76 -7.04
C ILE A 50 6.21 0.74 -5.90
N TYR A 51 7.33 0.38 -5.26
CA TYR A 51 7.34 -0.55 -4.13
C TYR A 51 6.66 0.05 -2.89
N ARG A 52 6.94 1.32 -2.56
CA ARG A 52 6.32 2.02 -1.42
C ARG A 52 4.80 2.12 -1.55
N VAL A 53 4.26 2.24 -2.76
CA VAL A 53 2.80 2.20 -2.99
C VAL A 53 2.19 0.85 -2.59
N LEU A 54 2.90 -0.25 -2.83
CA LEU A 54 2.42 -1.58 -2.42
C LEU A 54 2.45 -1.74 -0.90
N GLN A 55 3.52 -1.28 -0.25
CA GLN A 55 3.59 -1.24 1.21
C GLN A 55 2.49 -0.36 1.81
N TYR A 56 2.24 0.80 1.20
CA TYR A 56 1.15 1.69 1.58
C TYR A 56 -0.21 0.96 1.50
N LYS A 57 -0.51 0.26 0.40
CA LYS A 57 -1.77 -0.49 0.29
C LYS A 57 -1.86 -1.62 1.31
N ALA A 58 -0.75 -2.29 1.62
CA ALA A 58 -0.71 -3.33 2.64
C ALA A 58 -0.94 -2.78 4.06
N ALA A 59 -0.50 -1.55 4.35
CA ALA A 59 -0.77 -0.86 5.60
C ALA A 59 -2.20 -0.30 5.68
N TYR A 60 -2.76 0.13 4.55
CA TYR A 60 -4.06 0.81 4.47
C TYR A 60 -5.01 0.08 3.49
N GLU A 61 -5.39 -1.15 3.83
CA GLU A 61 -6.12 -2.05 2.92
C GLU A 61 -7.44 -1.50 2.38
N ARG A 62 -8.14 -0.67 3.16
CA ARG A 62 -9.46 -0.12 2.79
C ARG A 62 -9.37 1.15 1.94
N ASP A 63 -8.19 1.68 1.78
CA ASP A 63 -7.99 2.99 1.21
C ASP A 63 -8.01 2.98 -0.32
N ASP A 64 -8.60 4.01 -0.92
CA ASP A 64 -8.76 4.11 -2.38
C ASP A 64 -7.42 4.36 -3.06
N CYS A 65 -7.07 3.46 -3.98
CA CYS A 65 -5.83 3.49 -4.76
C CYS A 65 -6.08 3.75 -6.26
N SER A 66 -7.27 4.21 -6.64
CA SER A 66 -7.64 4.55 -8.03
C SER A 66 -6.60 5.44 -8.72
N ALA A 67 -6.11 6.48 -8.03
CA ALA A 67 -5.09 7.39 -8.54
C ALA A 67 -3.73 6.69 -8.76
N PHE A 68 -3.32 5.80 -7.85
CA PHE A 68 -2.11 5.00 -8.01
C PHE A 68 -2.24 4.03 -9.18
N LEU A 69 -3.38 3.35 -9.30
CA LEU A 69 -3.66 2.42 -10.39
C LEU A 69 -3.52 3.11 -11.75
N LYS A 70 -4.19 4.26 -11.93
CA LYS A 70 -4.08 5.03 -13.17
C LYS A 70 -2.63 5.38 -13.48
N ARG A 71 -1.89 5.88 -12.48
CA ARG A 71 -0.50 6.30 -12.67
C ARG A 71 0.43 5.12 -13.01
N LEU A 72 0.27 3.99 -12.31
CA LEU A 72 1.05 2.79 -12.53
C LEU A 72 0.72 2.15 -13.89
N GLN A 73 -0.53 2.21 -14.36
CA GLN A 73 -0.91 1.77 -15.70
C GLN A 73 -0.25 2.63 -16.79
N GLU A 74 -0.22 3.96 -16.62
CA GLU A 74 0.50 4.84 -17.55
C GLU A 74 2.00 4.50 -17.57
N MET A 75 2.60 4.27 -16.39
CA MET A 75 4.01 3.91 -16.26
C MET A 75 4.32 2.53 -16.84
N SER A 76 3.44 1.54 -16.70
CA SER A 76 3.68 0.20 -17.23
C SER A 76 3.81 0.19 -18.75
N LEU A 77 3.16 1.14 -19.42
CA LEU A 77 3.23 1.32 -20.86
C LEU A 77 4.38 2.24 -21.29
N ASN A 78 4.61 3.33 -20.55
CA ASN A 78 5.39 4.47 -21.05
C ASN A 78 6.62 4.85 -20.22
N ASP A 79 6.91 4.21 -19.07
CA ASP A 79 8.13 4.55 -18.32
C ASP A 79 9.37 4.28 -19.18
N PRO A 80 10.35 5.20 -19.23
CA PRO A 80 11.59 4.98 -19.98
C PRO A 80 12.33 3.70 -19.56
N SER A 81 12.28 3.34 -18.27
CA SER A 81 12.96 2.16 -17.74
C SER A 81 12.11 0.89 -17.96
N PRO A 82 12.62 -0.12 -18.70
CA PRO A 82 11.94 -1.40 -18.85
C PRO A 82 11.65 -2.07 -17.51
N LYS A 83 12.57 -1.95 -16.54
CA LYS A 83 12.40 -2.49 -15.19
C LYS A 83 11.19 -1.84 -14.50
N ASN A 84 11.07 -0.51 -14.56
CA ASN A 84 9.93 0.20 -13.99
C ASN A 84 8.62 -0.15 -14.69
N ARG A 85 8.63 -0.36 -16.01
CA ARG A 85 7.44 -0.80 -16.74
C ARG A 85 6.90 -2.13 -16.19
N VAL A 86 7.79 -3.11 -16.01
CA VAL A 86 7.44 -4.41 -15.43
C VAL A 86 6.96 -4.26 -13.99
N TYR A 87 7.68 -3.51 -13.15
CA TYR A 87 7.31 -3.34 -11.74
C TYR A 87 5.95 -2.63 -11.60
N ALA A 88 5.68 -1.62 -12.42
CA ALA A 88 4.41 -0.93 -12.43
C ALA A 88 3.26 -1.85 -12.89
N PHE A 89 3.50 -2.71 -13.90
CA PHE A 89 2.54 -3.73 -14.31
C PHE A 89 2.19 -4.69 -13.17
N LEU A 90 3.21 -5.25 -12.51
CA LEU A 90 3.04 -6.17 -11.39
C LEU A 90 2.33 -5.49 -10.20
N ALA A 91 2.68 -4.23 -9.92
CA ALA A 91 2.01 -3.44 -8.90
C ALA A 91 0.52 -3.22 -9.22
N CYS A 92 0.17 -2.93 -10.49
CA CYS A 92 -1.23 -2.85 -10.92
C CYS A 92 -1.99 -4.15 -10.67
N ALA A 93 -1.43 -5.29 -11.08
CA ALA A 93 -2.05 -6.60 -10.88
C ALA A 93 -2.34 -6.84 -9.38
N LEU A 94 -1.37 -6.53 -8.52
CA LEU A 94 -1.52 -6.67 -7.08
C LEU A 94 -2.56 -5.71 -6.50
N LEU A 95 -2.54 -4.43 -6.87
CA LEU A 95 -3.50 -3.44 -6.36
C LEU A 95 -4.95 -3.73 -6.78
N GLN A 96 -5.17 -4.48 -7.86
CA GLN A 96 -6.50 -4.86 -8.35
C GLN A 96 -7.03 -6.16 -7.73
N ASP A 97 -6.16 -7.11 -7.39
CA ASP A 97 -6.57 -8.42 -6.90
C ASP A 97 -6.34 -8.58 -5.38
N ALA A 98 -7.43 -8.71 -4.62
CA ALA A 98 -7.39 -8.92 -3.18
C ALA A 98 -6.79 -10.28 -2.76
N LYS A 99 -7.01 -11.34 -3.54
CA LYS A 99 -6.43 -12.66 -3.29
C LYS A 99 -4.93 -12.63 -3.53
N LEU A 100 -4.49 -11.96 -4.59
CA LEU A 100 -3.07 -11.80 -4.89
C LEU A 100 -2.36 -10.98 -3.79
N ARG A 101 -2.99 -9.92 -3.28
CA ARG A 101 -2.47 -9.16 -2.12
C ARG A 101 -2.29 -10.01 -0.88
N ALA A 102 -3.27 -10.86 -0.58
CA ALA A 102 -3.18 -11.76 0.57
C ALA A 102 -2.06 -12.79 0.41
N ALA A 103 -1.82 -13.26 -0.82
CA ALA A 103 -0.79 -14.25 -1.13
C ALA A 103 0.64 -13.67 -1.21
N ALA A 104 0.78 -12.39 -1.56
CA ALA A 104 2.06 -11.73 -1.78
C ALA A 104 2.10 -10.37 -1.07
N LYS A 105 2.27 -10.39 0.25
CA LYS A 105 2.46 -9.18 1.04
C LYS A 105 3.89 -8.65 0.82
N PRO A 106 4.09 -7.35 0.52
CA PRO A 106 5.43 -6.79 0.37
C PRO A 106 6.17 -6.85 1.72
N PRO A 107 7.48 -7.22 1.72
CA PRO A 107 8.35 -7.08 2.88
C PRO A 107 8.41 -5.65 3.41
N GLU A 108 8.89 -5.47 4.64
CA GLU A 108 9.07 -4.15 5.25
C GLU A 108 10.29 -3.41 4.68
N TRP A 109 11.35 -4.16 4.40
CA TRP A 109 12.64 -3.63 3.96
C TRP A 109 12.68 -3.43 2.44
N GLU A 110 13.42 -2.42 1.99
CA GLU A 110 13.46 -2.04 0.57
C GLU A 110 14.51 -2.84 -0.22
N GLU A 111 15.51 -3.36 0.47
CA GLU A 111 16.56 -4.22 -0.04
C GLU A 111 15.99 -5.50 -0.65
N GLU A 112 14.83 -5.95 -0.15
CA GLU A 112 14.12 -7.14 -0.62
C GLU A 112 13.23 -6.89 -1.84
N LYS A 113 13.07 -5.62 -2.28
CA LYS A 113 12.16 -5.22 -3.36
C LYS A 113 12.34 -6.02 -4.65
N ASP A 114 13.58 -6.18 -5.09
CA ASP A 114 13.86 -6.83 -6.38
C ASP A 114 13.51 -8.33 -6.32
N ALA A 115 13.85 -9.00 -5.21
CA ALA A 115 13.47 -10.39 -4.96
C ALA A 115 11.95 -10.54 -4.82
N TYR A 116 11.29 -9.59 -4.17
CA TYR A 116 9.85 -9.54 -4.05
C TYR A 116 9.15 -9.47 -5.42
N PHE A 117 9.55 -8.53 -6.31
CA PHE A 117 8.97 -8.45 -7.64
C PHE A 117 9.24 -9.69 -8.50
N ALA A 118 10.41 -10.32 -8.36
CA ALA A 118 10.68 -11.60 -9.03
C ALA A 118 9.71 -12.70 -8.56
N SER A 119 9.49 -12.81 -7.24
CA SER A 119 8.55 -13.79 -6.68
C SER A 119 7.09 -13.55 -7.13
N LEU A 120 6.67 -12.28 -7.25
CA LEU A 120 5.34 -11.93 -7.74
C LEU A 120 5.15 -12.29 -9.22
N GLN A 121 6.19 -12.09 -10.04
CA GLN A 121 6.17 -12.50 -11.44
C GLN A 121 6.01 -14.03 -11.57
N GLU A 122 6.78 -14.81 -10.79
CA GLU A 122 6.65 -16.27 -10.78
C GLU A 122 5.25 -16.72 -10.34
N LEU A 123 4.69 -16.10 -9.31
CA LEU A 123 3.35 -16.40 -8.81
C LEU A 123 2.29 -16.22 -9.91
N LEU A 124 2.34 -15.09 -10.63
CA LEU A 124 1.42 -14.80 -11.73
C LEU A 124 1.59 -15.78 -12.90
N GLN A 125 2.83 -16.13 -13.25
CA GLN A 125 3.10 -17.11 -14.31
C GLN A 125 2.53 -18.49 -13.95
N ARG A 126 2.69 -18.94 -12.70
CA ARG A 126 2.13 -20.22 -12.22
C ARG A 126 0.61 -20.20 -12.26
N GLN A 127 -0.03 -19.12 -11.80
CA GLN A 127 -1.50 -19.00 -11.85
C GLN A 127 -2.03 -19.04 -13.29
N TRP A 128 -1.34 -18.39 -14.23
CA TRP A 128 -1.75 -18.42 -15.63
C TRP A 128 -1.58 -19.82 -16.26
N ALA A 129 -0.48 -20.51 -15.94
CA ALA A 129 -0.26 -21.88 -16.41
C ALA A 129 -1.35 -22.84 -15.90
N VAL A 130 -1.81 -22.69 -14.65
CA VAL A 130 -2.90 -23.50 -14.11
C VAL A 130 -4.24 -23.16 -14.78
N ALA A 131 -4.48 -21.89 -15.08
CA ALA A 131 -5.72 -21.44 -15.72
C ALA A 131 -5.87 -21.92 -17.18
N ASN A 132 -4.77 -22.14 -17.90
CA ASN A 132 -4.79 -22.57 -19.30
C ASN A 132 -4.65 -24.10 -19.51
N ASN A 133 -4.41 -24.87 -18.46
CA ASN A 133 -4.30 -26.33 -18.51
C ASN A 133 -5.56 -27.05 -17.99
N ASN A 134 -6.63 -26.30 -17.72
CA ASN A 134 -7.98 -26.77 -17.37
C ASN A 134 -8.98 -26.23 -18.38
#